data_AF-A0A7G2IIE0-F1
#
_entry.id   AF-A0A7G2IIE0-F1
#
_cell.length_a   1.000
_cell.length_b   1.000
_cell.length_c   1.000
_cell.angle_alpha   90.00
_cell.angle_beta   90.00
_cell.angle_gamma   90.00
#
_symmetry.space_group_name_H-M   'P 1'
#
loop_
_entity.id
_entity.type
_entity.pdbx_description
1 polymer ?
#
loop_
_entity_poly.entity_id
_entity_poly.type
_entity_poly.pdbx_seq_one_letter_code
_entity_poly.pdbx_strand_id
1 'polypeptide(L)'
;MRDQQTLVETLTDWRVQPNGTEGYRTAEVTLGGVDTNELSSRTMEARKVPGLYFIGEVMDVTGWLGGYNFQWAWSSAWACAQDLAPA
;
A
#
# COMPACT_ATOMS: atom_id res chain seq x y z
N MET A 1 39.38 17.96 -17.65
CA MET A 1 39.31 16.87 -16.64
C MET A 1 38.47 17.28 -15.43
N ARG A 2 38.80 18.36 -14.71
CA ARG A 2 38.01 18.83 -13.55
C ARG A 2 36.54 19.14 -13.91
N ASP A 3 36.29 19.89 -14.98
CA ASP A 3 34.91 20.25 -15.38
C ASP A 3 34.08 19.04 -15.82
N GLN A 4 34.72 18.07 -16.48
CA GLN A 4 34.07 16.81 -16.85
C GLN A 4 33.68 16.01 -15.62
N GLN A 5 34.55 15.99 -14.60
CA GLN A 5 34.29 15.28 -13.36
C GLN A 5 33.16 15.95 -12.56
N THR A 6 33.15 17.28 -12.45
CA THR A 6 32.05 18.05 -11.85
C THR A 6 30.72 17.79 -12.56
N LEU A 7 30.73 17.72 -13.90
CA LEU A 7 29.52 17.44 -14.67
C LEU A 7 28.99 16.03 -14.40
N VAL A 8 29.86 15.02 -14.39
CA VAL A 8 29.48 13.64 -14.05
C VAL A 8 28.88 13.59 -12.66
N GLU A 9 29.55 14.16 -11.65
CA GLU A 9 29.08 14.19 -10.27
C GLU A 9 27.70 14.85 -10.15
N THR A 10 27.48 15.98 -10.83
CA THR A 10 26.20 16.70 -10.79
C THR A 10 25.06 15.88 -11.39
N LEU A 11 25.31 15.10 -12.45
CA LEU A 11 24.30 14.31 -13.13
C LEU A 11 24.02 12.96 -12.44
N THR A 12 25.03 12.36 -11.81
CA THR A 12 24.91 11.03 -11.20
C THR A 12 24.62 11.06 -9.70
N ASP A 13 25.00 12.11 -8.98
CA ASP A 13 24.67 12.35 -7.56
C ASP A 13 23.85 13.64 -7.40
N TRP A 14 22.82 13.81 -8.23
CA TRP A 14 21.96 14.99 -8.14
C TRP A 14 21.13 14.95 -6.86
N ARG A 15 21.44 15.85 -5.93
CA ARG A 15 20.74 15.97 -4.65
C ARG A 15 19.57 16.94 -4.78
N VAL A 16 18.37 16.39 -4.77
CA VAL A 16 17.12 17.16 -4.75
C VAL A 16 16.49 17.06 -3.37
N GLN A 17 16.03 18.19 -2.84
CA GLN A 17 15.22 18.24 -1.63
C GLN A 17 13.77 18.59 -2.02
N PRO A 18 12.86 17.61 -2.09
CA PRO A 18 11.45 17.90 -2.33
C PRO A 18 10.85 18.71 -1.19
N ASN A 19 9.99 19.69 -1.52
CA ASN A 19 9.28 20.51 -0.52
C ASN A 19 8.08 19.78 0.12
N GLY A 20 7.62 18.68 -0.47
CA GLY A 20 6.46 17.91 -0.01
C GLY A 20 5.91 16.98 -1.09
N THR A 21 4.72 16.42 -0.86
CA THR A 21 3.97 15.61 -1.83
C THR A 21 2.77 16.39 -2.36
N GLU A 22 2.24 16.01 -3.53
CA GLU A 22 1.05 16.66 -4.12
C GLU A 22 -0.26 16.37 -3.36
N GLY A 23 -0.23 15.38 -2.47
CA GLY A 23 -1.39 14.99 -1.66
C GLY A 23 -2.41 14.11 -2.40
N TYR A 24 -3.56 13.88 -1.75
CA TYR A 24 -4.53 12.85 -2.13
C TYR A 24 -5.23 13.06 -3.48
N ARG A 25 -5.22 14.29 -4.03
CA ARG A 25 -5.82 14.50 -5.36
C ARG A 25 -5.01 13.89 -6.48
N THR A 26 -3.71 13.67 -6.27
CA THR A 26 -2.82 13.02 -7.24
C THR A 26 -2.32 11.66 -6.77
N ALA A 27 -2.33 11.37 -5.47
CA ALA A 27 -1.89 10.08 -4.96
C ALA A 27 -2.73 8.93 -5.55
N GLU A 28 -2.05 7.88 -6.03
CA GLU A 28 -2.71 6.69 -6.58
C GLU A 28 -3.24 5.74 -5.50
N VAL A 29 -2.67 5.81 -4.29
CA VAL A 29 -2.94 4.89 -3.17
C VAL A 29 -2.68 5.58 -1.84
N THR A 30 -3.39 5.15 -0.79
CA THR A 30 -3.20 5.59 0.59
C THR A 30 -2.24 4.68 1.36
N LEU A 31 -1.27 5.27 2.06
CA LEU A 31 -0.43 4.56 3.03
C LEU A 31 -1.08 4.61 4.43
N GLY A 32 -1.06 3.50 5.17
CA GLY A 32 -1.78 3.36 6.43
C GLY A 32 -3.17 2.73 6.24
N GLY A 33 -3.97 2.69 7.30
CA GLY A 33 -5.33 2.16 7.26
C GLY A 33 -5.76 1.55 8.58
N VAL A 34 -6.73 0.64 8.52
CA VAL A 34 -7.12 -0.20 9.66
C VAL A 34 -5.97 -1.12 10.04
N ASP A 35 -5.58 -1.11 11.33
CA ASP A 35 -4.49 -1.91 11.86
C ASP A 35 -4.73 -3.41 11.60
N THR A 36 -3.84 -4.01 10.82
CA THR A 36 -3.94 -5.42 10.42
C THR A 36 -3.77 -6.39 11.58
N ASN A 37 -3.18 -5.96 12.71
CA ASN A 37 -3.11 -6.77 13.93
C ASN A 37 -4.50 -7.02 14.53
N GLU A 38 -5.45 -6.12 14.29
CA GLU A 38 -6.84 -6.22 14.77
C GLU A 38 -7.72 -7.07 13.87
N LEU A 39 -7.15 -7.62 12.78
CA LEU A 39 -7.85 -8.44 11.79
C LEU A 39 -7.30 -9.87 11.77
N SER A 40 -8.16 -10.82 11.41
CA SER A 40 -7.75 -12.19 11.09
C SER A 40 -7.00 -12.21 9.75
N SER A 41 -5.76 -12.66 9.74
CA SER A 41 -4.96 -12.80 8.50
C SER A 41 -5.48 -13.89 7.55
N ARG A 42 -6.38 -14.76 8.01
CA ARG A 42 -6.99 -15.82 7.20
C ARG A 42 -8.33 -15.41 6.61
N THR A 43 -9.16 -14.70 7.37
CA THR A 43 -10.58 -14.46 7.04
C THR A 43 -10.90 -12.99 6.81
N MET A 44 -9.99 -12.09 7.18
CA MET A 44 -10.18 -10.63 7.17
C MET A 44 -11.24 -10.10 8.14
N GLU A 45 -11.76 -10.95 9.04
CA GLU A 45 -12.71 -10.57 10.09
C GLU A 45 -12.01 -9.75 11.20
N ALA A 46 -12.70 -8.75 11.74
CA ALA A 46 -12.27 -7.96 12.87
C ALA A 46 -12.30 -8.78 14.17
N ARG A 47 -11.19 -8.84 14.88
CA ARG A 47 -11.04 -9.64 16.11
C ARG A 47 -11.99 -9.20 17.24
N LYS A 48 -12.34 -7.92 17.28
CA LYS A 48 -13.15 -7.30 18.35
C LYS A 48 -14.64 -7.29 18.06
N VAL A 49 -15.05 -7.46 16.79
CA VAL A 49 -16.45 -7.35 16.36
C VAL A 49 -16.76 -8.49 15.39
N PRO A 50 -17.33 -9.59 15.89
CA PRO A 50 -17.72 -10.71 15.04
C PRO A 50 -18.71 -10.28 13.95
N GLY A 51 -18.51 -10.79 12.73
CA GLY A 51 -19.30 -10.45 11.54
C GLY A 51 -18.90 -9.16 10.83
N LEU A 52 -17.91 -8.41 11.34
CA LEU A 52 -17.36 -7.23 10.68
C LEU A 52 -16.07 -7.59 9.96
N TYR A 53 -15.95 -7.22 8.68
CA TYR A 53 -14.79 -7.54 7.83
C TYR A 53 -14.24 -6.28 7.17
N PHE A 54 -12.92 -6.28 6.91
CA PHE A 54 -12.24 -5.22 6.16
C PHE A 54 -11.41 -5.86 5.04
N ILE A 55 -11.50 -5.32 3.82
CA ILE A 55 -10.79 -5.84 2.65
C ILE A 55 -10.23 -4.69 1.81
N GLY A 56 -9.20 -4.96 1.01
CA GLY A 56 -8.62 -3.99 0.08
C GLY A 56 -7.87 -2.85 0.77
N GLU A 57 -7.87 -1.68 0.12
CA GLU A 57 -7.03 -0.53 0.47
C GLU A 57 -7.37 0.14 1.81
N VAL A 58 -8.53 -0.14 2.39
CA VAL A 58 -8.88 0.40 3.73
C VAL A 58 -8.00 -0.18 4.84
N MET A 59 -7.41 -1.34 4.60
CA MET A 59 -6.49 -2.00 5.52
C MET A 59 -5.11 -1.36 5.43
N ASP A 60 -4.34 -1.39 6.52
CA ASP A 60 -2.94 -0.96 6.53
C ASP A 60 -2.01 -1.93 5.77
N VAL A 61 -2.19 -1.97 4.45
CA VAL A 61 -1.43 -2.77 3.49
C VAL A 61 -1.31 -1.97 2.20
N THR A 62 -0.07 -1.59 1.87
CA THR A 62 0.23 -0.81 0.65
C THR A 62 1.24 -1.55 -0.21
N GLY A 63 0.84 -1.88 -1.44
CA GLY A 63 1.71 -2.48 -2.44
C GLY A 63 2.51 -1.46 -3.25
N TRP A 64 3.58 -1.92 -3.89
CA TRP A 64 4.32 -1.11 -4.87
C TRP A 64 3.48 -0.82 -6.12
N LEU A 65 3.90 0.17 -6.90
CA LEU A 65 3.33 0.41 -8.23
C LEU A 65 3.51 -0.83 -9.13
N GLY A 66 2.54 -1.08 -10.01
CA GLY A 66 2.59 -2.22 -10.94
C GLY A 66 1.59 -3.34 -10.63
N GLY A 67 0.43 -3.01 -10.06
CA GLY A 67 -0.69 -3.95 -9.91
C GLY A 67 -0.79 -4.66 -8.56
N TYR A 68 0.15 -4.44 -7.63
CA TYR A 68 0.14 -5.08 -6.31
C TYR A 68 -1.06 -4.67 -5.45
N ASN A 69 -1.50 -3.41 -5.52
CA ASN A 69 -2.70 -2.96 -4.78
C ASN A 69 -3.97 -3.64 -5.29
N PHE A 70 -4.10 -3.85 -6.61
CA PHE A 70 -5.18 -4.66 -7.16
C PHE A 70 -5.09 -6.11 -6.70
N GLN A 71 -3.90 -6.73 -6.78
CA GLN A 71 -3.72 -8.09 -6.30
C GLN A 71 -4.09 -8.26 -4.82
N TRP A 72 -3.78 -7.27 -4.00
CA TRP A 72 -4.19 -7.24 -2.59
C TRP A 72 -5.71 -7.15 -2.44
N ALA A 73 -6.36 -6.25 -3.18
CA ALA A 73 -7.81 -6.15 -3.19
C ALA A 73 -8.49 -7.48 -3.58
N TRP A 74 -7.98 -8.16 -4.62
CA TRP A 74 -8.50 -9.47 -5.03
C TRP A 74 -8.30 -10.56 -3.97
N SER A 75 -7.10 -10.63 -3.40
CA SER A 75 -6.73 -11.70 -2.46
C SER A 75 -7.48 -11.57 -1.14
N SER A 76 -7.57 -10.35 -0.58
CA SER A 76 -8.31 -10.08 0.66
C SER A 76 -9.81 -10.29 0.49
N ALA A 77 -10.39 -9.83 -0.64
CA ALA A 77 -11.79 -10.08 -0.96
C ALA A 77 -12.11 -11.57 -1.07
N TRP A 78 -11.25 -12.34 -1.75
CA TRP A 78 -11.41 -13.79 -1.87
C TRP A 78 -11.36 -14.47 -0.50
N ALA A 79 -10.39 -14.13 0.35
CA ALA A 79 -10.25 -14.71 1.69
C ALA A 79 -11.49 -14.46 2.56
N CYS A 80 -12.04 -13.24 2.54
CA CYS A 80 -13.28 -12.90 3.21
C CYS A 80 -14.48 -13.70 2.66
N ALA A 81 -14.60 -13.78 1.33
CA ALA A 81 -15.69 -14.52 0.70
C ALA A 81 -15.69 -16.01 1.05
N GLN A 82 -14.51 -16.64 1.16
CA GLN A 82 -14.38 -18.05 1.54
C GLN A 82 -14.83 -18.33 2.99
N ASP A 83 -14.77 -17.33 3.87
CA ASP A 83 -15.25 -17.44 5.25
C ASP A 83 -16.77 -17.23 5.34
N LEU A 84 -17.32 -16.38 4.48
CA LEU A 84 -18.77 -16.10 4.41
C LEU A 84 -19.55 -17.16 3.63
N ALA A 85 -18.90 -17.92 2.75
CA ALA A 85 -19.56 -18.95 1.96
C ALA A 85 -20.12 -20.06 2.87
N PRO A 86 -21.39 -20.46 2.72
CA PRO A 86 -21.91 -21.61 3.43
C PRO A 86 -21.17 -22.88 3.00
N ALA A 87 -20.96 -23.79 3.95
CA ALA A 87 -20.38 -25.11 3.71
C ALA A 87 -21.23 -25.96 2.74
#